data_AF-A0A2A2QJR2-F1
#
_entry.id   AF-A0A2A2QJR2-F1
#
_cell.length_a   1.000
_cell.length_b   1.000
_cell.length_c   1.000
_cell.angle_alpha   90.00
_cell.angle_beta   90.00
_cell.angle_gamma   90.00
#
_symmetry.space_group_name_H-M   'P 1'
#
loop_
_entity.id
_entity.type
_entity.pdbx_description
1 polymer ?
#
loop_
_entity_poly.entity_id
_entity_poly.type
_entity_poly.pdbx_seq_one_letter_code
_entity_poly.pdbx_strand_id
1 'polypeptide(L)'
;MAGKFNSHQKDTVNRRNYLKTSSLAGAAWACGLRPDASYGFDGPKGGDLEAGLELLNLWDKKPEPVIKLYSAIYQSLASSPDASFAAVAGDETVQALCKEQGITHFGGPMLGCLAPDGAKVWLRTTRPAKVEVRAKINDDEKTFGPVHSTLESDLTAIVTVTGLKPGTVTPYRVLVDGKEVAIPAHAAITIPGGDPSEKACITFGTCQHRWGIAHKENTGEILKRGPMAMLMYGDIAVQDRNNNLGMHRAD
;
A
#
# COMPACT_ATOMS: atom_id res chain seq x y z
N MET A 1 -53.41 40.61 7.84
CA MET A 1 -52.75 39.31 7.62
C MET A 1 -51.37 39.56 7.06
N ALA A 2 -50.32 39.30 7.86
CA ALA A 2 -48.95 38.99 7.45
C ALA A 2 -48.13 38.85 8.75
N GLY A 3 -48.06 37.63 9.28
CA GLY A 3 -47.31 37.30 10.49
C GLY A 3 -45.81 37.29 10.23
N LYS A 4 -45.04 37.86 11.18
CA LYS A 4 -43.59 37.81 11.21
C LYS A 4 -43.13 36.37 11.46
N PHE A 5 -42.37 35.80 10.51
CA PHE A 5 -41.63 34.55 10.71
C PHE A 5 -40.37 34.85 11.54
N ASN A 6 -40.30 34.29 12.76
CA ASN A 6 -39.07 34.25 13.55
C ASN A 6 -38.14 33.17 12.97
N SER A 7 -36.94 33.58 12.58
CA SER A 7 -35.86 32.70 12.15
C SER A 7 -35.40 31.81 13.31
N HIS A 8 -35.55 30.49 13.17
CA HIS A 8 -34.85 29.53 14.01
C HIS A 8 -33.34 29.61 13.72
N GLN A 9 -32.59 30.09 14.70
CA GLN A 9 -31.15 30.03 14.76
C GLN A 9 -30.76 28.56 14.93
N LYS A 10 -30.28 27.92 13.86
CA LYS A 10 -29.68 26.58 13.93
C LYS A 10 -28.33 26.71 14.63
N ASP A 11 -28.26 26.28 15.88
CA ASP A 11 -27.00 26.07 16.59
C ASP A 11 -26.16 25.06 15.80
N THR A 12 -25.17 25.58 15.10
CA THR A 12 -24.19 24.78 14.38
C THR A 12 -23.24 24.22 15.42
N VAL A 13 -23.51 23.00 15.87
CA VAL A 13 -22.57 22.26 16.72
C VAL A 13 -21.25 22.15 15.98
N ASN A 14 -20.24 22.87 16.48
CA ASN A 14 -18.90 22.84 15.93
C ASN A 14 -18.34 21.41 16.09
N ARG A 15 -18.23 20.68 14.97
CA ARG A 15 -17.79 19.28 14.92
C ARG A 15 -16.45 19.05 15.64
N ARG A 16 -15.56 20.06 15.67
CA ARG A 16 -14.29 19.99 16.42
C ARG A 16 -14.48 19.98 17.93
N ASN A 17 -15.50 20.67 18.45
CA ASN A 17 -15.80 20.67 19.89
C ASN A 17 -16.49 19.38 20.32
N TYR A 18 -17.38 18.84 19.47
CA TYR A 18 -18.03 17.55 19.75
C TYR A 18 -17.01 16.41 19.81
N LEU A 19 -16.06 16.34 18.88
CA LEU A 19 -15.02 15.29 18.87
C LEU A 19 -14.05 15.38 20.06
N LYS A 20 -13.82 16.58 20.60
CA LYS A 20 -13.02 16.77 21.82
C LYS A 20 -13.71 16.20 23.07
N THR A 21 -15.04 16.26 23.13
CA THR A 21 -15.80 15.81 24.31
C THR A 21 -16.29 14.37 24.23
N SER A 22 -16.43 13.81 23.02
CA SER A 22 -16.99 12.46 22.81
C SER A 22 -15.99 11.39 22.36
N SER A 23 -14.70 11.74 22.23
CA SER A 23 -13.65 10.73 22.07
C SER A 23 -13.21 10.15 23.43
N LEU A 24 -12.79 8.88 23.45
CA LEU A 24 -12.14 8.24 24.61
C LEU A 24 -10.98 9.09 25.18
N ALA A 25 -10.32 9.88 24.32
CA ALA A 25 -9.30 10.85 24.70
C ALA A 25 -9.86 12.01 25.56
N GLY A 26 -11.09 12.47 25.31
CA GLY A 26 -11.78 13.47 26.13
C GLY A 26 -12.15 12.97 27.52
N ALA A 27 -12.58 11.71 27.62
CA ALA A 27 -12.83 11.05 28.91
C ALA A 27 -11.54 10.86 29.72
N ALA A 28 -10.44 10.44 29.07
CA ALA A 28 -9.13 10.32 29.70
C ALA A 28 -8.61 11.67 30.23
N TRP A 29 -8.80 12.75 29.46
CA TRP A 29 -8.45 14.11 29.88
C TRP A 29 -9.23 14.58 31.11
N ALA A 30 -10.54 14.32 31.16
CA ALA A 30 -11.38 14.66 32.31
C ALA A 30 -10.98 13.90 33.59
N CYS A 31 -10.36 12.73 33.45
CA CYS A 31 -9.86 11.90 34.56
C CYS A 31 -8.40 12.19 34.94
N GLY A 32 -7.76 13.23 34.40
CA GLY A 32 -6.36 13.56 34.72
C GLY A 32 -5.32 12.59 34.14
N LEU A 33 -5.74 11.65 33.30
CA LEU A 33 -4.84 10.83 32.50
C LEU A 33 -4.37 11.70 31.34
N ARG A 34 -3.16 12.24 31.45
CA ARG A 34 -2.45 12.78 30.30
C ARG A 34 -1.95 11.56 29.53
N PRO A 35 -2.49 11.22 28.34
CA PRO A 35 -1.77 10.31 27.48
C PRO A 35 -0.39 10.94 27.28
N ASP A 36 0.67 10.18 27.51
CA ASP A 36 2.01 10.59 27.11
C ASP A 36 1.93 11.11 25.67
N ALA A 37 2.62 12.20 25.39
CA ALA A 37 2.60 12.91 24.11
C ALA A 37 3.25 12.11 22.96
N SER A 38 3.09 10.79 22.91
CA SER A 38 3.74 9.90 21.95
C SER A 38 2.83 8.82 21.35
N TYR A 39 1.51 8.91 21.49
CA TYR A 39 0.58 8.11 20.65
C TYR A 39 0.13 8.91 19.43
N GLY A 40 1.10 9.23 18.56
CA GLY A 40 0.83 9.90 17.30
C GLY A 40 2.13 10.30 16.65
N PHE A 41 2.74 9.39 15.88
CA PHE A 41 3.79 9.80 14.96
C PHE A 41 3.15 10.65 13.86
N ASP A 42 3.51 11.93 13.81
CA ASP A 42 3.09 12.89 12.81
C ASP A 42 4.19 12.99 11.74
N GLY A 43 3.99 12.33 10.61
CA GLY A 43 4.94 12.36 9.48
C GLY A 43 4.77 13.60 8.59
N PRO A 44 5.59 13.70 7.52
CA PRO A 44 5.54 14.81 6.58
C PRO A 44 4.17 14.93 5.89
N LYS A 45 3.55 16.10 6.01
CA LYS A 45 2.20 16.39 5.48
C LYS A 45 2.23 17.11 4.12
N GLY A 46 3.40 17.60 3.71
CA GLY A 46 3.61 18.25 2.42
C GLY A 46 3.40 17.30 1.24
N GLY A 47 2.92 17.84 0.12
CA GLY A 47 2.77 17.10 -1.13
C GLY A 47 3.92 17.30 -2.12
N ASP A 48 4.85 18.20 -1.83
CA ASP A 48 5.99 18.49 -2.70
C ASP A 48 7.04 17.36 -2.69
N LEU A 49 8.04 17.48 -3.57
CA LEU A 49 9.13 16.52 -3.68
C LEU A 49 9.95 16.45 -2.39
N GLU A 50 10.14 17.57 -1.69
CA GLU A 50 10.89 17.62 -0.44
C GLU A 50 10.23 16.73 0.63
N ALA A 51 8.92 16.90 0.85
CA ALA A 51 8.16 16.05 1.76
C ALA A 51 8.10 14.58 1.30
N GLY A 52 8.04 14.33 -0.02
CA GLY A 52 8.12 12.98 -0.57
C GLY A 52 9.47 12.30 -0.30
N LEU A 53 10.57 13.04 -0.41
CA LEU A 53 11.90 12.55 -0.08
C LEU A 53 12.09 12.36 1.43
N GLU A 54 11.53 13.24 2.26
CA GLU A 54 11.51 13.06 3.71
C GLU A 54 10.79 11.76 4.08
N LEU A 55 9.62 11.51 3.48
CA LEU A 55 8.87 10.27 3.67
C LEU A 55 9.65 9.03 3.20
N LEU A 56 10.27 9.09 2.01
CA LEU A 56 11.07 7.99 1.47
C LEU A 56 12.22 7.58 2.41
N ASN A 57 12.80 8.56 3.11
CA ASN A 57 13.91 8.38 4.03
C ASN A 57 13.47 8.17 5.49
N LEU A 58 12.16 8.18 5.77
CA LEU A 58 11.64 8.28 7.13
C LEU A 58 12.11 7.14 8.05
N TRP A 59 12.08 5.91 7.54
CA TRP A 59 12.43 4.72 8.33
C TRP A 59 13.86 4.24 8.08
N ASP A 60 14.38 4.45 6.88
CA ASP A 60 15.77 4.19 6.53
C ASP A 60 16.22 5.17 5.45
N LYS A 61 17.37 5.81 5.65
CA LYS A 61 18.00 6.63 4.62
C LYS A 61 18.27 5.77 3.38
N LYS A 62 17.73 6.20 2.24
CA LYS A 62 17.89 5.52 0.96
C LYS A 62 19.18 5.96 0.28
N PRO A 63 19.80 5.07 -0.53
CA PRO A 63 21.00 5.41 -1.28
C PRO A 63 20.66 6.40 -2.40
N GLU A 64 21.67 7.17 -2.82
CA GLU A 64 21.54 8.21 -3.85
C GLU A 64 20.86 7.75 -5.14
N PRO A 65 21.14 6.54 -5.70
CA PRO A 65 20.44 6.07 -6.91
C PRO A 65 18.93 5.91 -6.72
N VAL A 66 18.47 5.55 -5.52
CA VAL A 66 17.03 5.43 -5.20
C VAL A 66 16.38 6.80 -5.08
N ILE A 67 17.08 7.76 -4.45
CA ILE A 67 16.62 9.16 -4.34
C ILE A 67 16.45 9.78 -5.72
N LYS A 68 17.43 9.59 -6.62
CA LYS A 68 17.37 10.06 -8.01
C LYS A 68 16.21 9.45 -8.77
N LEU A 69 16.02 8.13 -8.66
CA LEU A 69 14.92 7.44 -9.32
C LEU A 69 13.56 7.94 -8.82
N TYR A 70 13.38 8.05 -7.51
CA TYR A 70 12.14 8.59 -6.93
C TYR A 70 11.86 10.02 -7.44
N SER A 71 12.89 10.86 -7.47
CA SER A 71 12.76 12.25 -7.93
C SER A 71 12.36 12.34 -9.40
N ALA A 72 12.92 11.50 -10.26
CA ALA A 72 12.55 11.42 -11.67
C ALA A 72 11.09 10.93 -11.87
N ILE A 73 10.69 9.87 -11.14
CA ILE A 73 9.30 9.38 -11.16
C ILE A 73 8.34 10.48 -10.70
N TYR A 74 8.67 11.16 -9.59
CA TYR A 74 7.88 12.27 -9.06
C TYR A 74 7.70 13.36 -10.10
N GLN A 75 8.78 13.80 -10.77
CA GLN A 75 8.72 14.83 -11.81
C GLN A 75 7.83 14.40 -13.00
N SER A 76 7.93 13.15 -13.43
CA SER A 76 7.09 12.59 -14.48
C SER A 76 5.60 12.61 -14.08
N LEU A 77 5.29 12.22 -12.84
CA LEU A 77 3.92 12.26 -12.30
C LEU A 77 3.41 13.68 -12.03
N ALA A 78 4.29 14.63 -11.74
CA ALA A 78 3.94 16.03 -11.53
C ALA A 78 3.71 16.81 -12.84
N SER A 79 4.06 16.22 -13.99
CA SER A 79 3.99 16.88 -15.31
C SER A 79 2.56 17.29 -15.72
N SER A 80 1.54 16.59 -15.23
CA SER A 80 0.13 16.95 -15.45
C SER A 80 -0.77 16.35 -14.35
N PRO A 81 -1.96 16.94 -14.09
CA PRO A 81 -2.88 16.42 -13.08
C PRO A 81 -3.35 14.98 -13.31
N ASP A 82 -3.38 14.53 -14.57
CA ASP A 82 -3.85 13.19 -14.95
C ASP A 82 -2.69 12.23 -15.31
N ALA A 83 -1.44 12.63 -15.05
CA ALA A 83 -0.28 11.80 -15.34
C ALA A 83 -0.42 10.40 -14.70
N SER A 84 0.00 9.38 -15.44
CA SER A 84 -0.07 7.99 -15.03
C SER A 84 1.29 7.33 -15.11
N PHE A 85 1.40 6.05 -14.76
CA PHE A 85 2.62 5.30 -14.99
C PHE A 85 2.94 5.14 -16.49
N ALA A 86 2.03 5.49 -17.40
CA ALA A 86 2.36 5.62 -18.82
C ALA A 86 3.36 6.77 -19.08
N ALA A 87 3.22 7.91 -18.39
CA ALA A 87 4.20 9.00 -18.46
C ALA A 87 5.55 8.57 -17.88
N VAL A 88 5.53 7.84 -16.76
CA VAL A 88 6.73 7.29 -16.11
C VAL A 88 7.45 6.26 -17.01
N ALA A 89 6.69 5.41 -17.71
CA ALA A 89 7.24 4.45 -18.67
C ALA A 89 7.88 5.13 -19.89
N GLY A 90 7.33 6.28 -20.32
CA GLY A 90 7.84 7.07 -21.44
C GLY A 90 9.02 7.98 -21.09
N ASP A 91 9.33 8.17 -19.80
CA ASP A 91 10.41 9.05 -19.35
C ASP A 91 11.78 8.37 -19.52
N GLU A 92 12.60 8.88 -20.43
CA GLU A 92 13.93 8.33 -20.74
C GLU A 92 14.87 8.34 -19.54
N THR A 93 14.76 9.34 -18.66
CA THR A 93 15.58 9.44 -17.44
C THR A 93 15.20 8.33 -16.47
N VAL A 94 13.91 8.12 -16.24
CA VAL A 94 13.40 7.04 -15.39
C VAL A 94 13.85 5.68 -15.93
N GLN A 95 13.71 5.45 -17.24
CA GLN A 95 14.08 4.17 -17.85
C GLN A 95 15.59 3.92 -17.80
N ALA A 96 16.42 4.95 -17.99
CA ALA A 96 17.87 4.85 -17.85
C ALA A 96 18.27 4.45 -16.42
N LEU A 97 17.71 5.11 -15.41
CA LEU A 97 17.96 4.80 -14.00
C LEU A 97 17.49 3.39 -13.62
N CYS A 98 16.33 2.96 -14.13
CA CYS A 98 15.83 1.60 -13.90
C CYS A 98 16.77 0.56 -14.52
N LYS A 99 17.25 0.80 -15.74
CA LYS A 99 18.18 -0.09 -16.44
C LYS A 99 19.52 -0.19 -15.71
N GLU A 100 20.09 0.94 -15.29
CA GLU A 100 21.36 1.00 -14.55
C GLU A 100 21.29 0.18 -13.24
N GLN A 101 20.16 0.27 -12.54
CA GLN A 101 19.96 -0.41 -11.26
C GLN A 101 19.34 -1.82 -11.39
N GLY A 102 19.02 -2.25 -12.61
CA GLY A 102 18.38 -3.54 -12.87
C GLY A 102 16.95 -3.66 -12.30
N ILE A 103 16.27 -2.54 -12.06
CA ILE A 103 14.92 -2.44 -11.51
C ILE A 103 13.90 -2.78 -12.60
N THR A 104 12.98 -3.69 -12.29
CA THR A 104 11.94 -4.19 -13.22
C THR A 104 10.52 -3.80 -12.81
N HIS A 105 10.33 -3.31 -11.58
CA HIS A 105 9.03 -2.99 -11.00
C HIS A 105 9.17 -1.88 -9.96
N PHE A 106 8.10 -1.11 -9.75
CA PHE A 106 8.01 -0.03 -8.77
C PHE A 106 7.22 -0.41 -7.53
N GLY A 107 6.38 -1.45 -7.60
CA GLY A 107 5.55 -1.87 -6.48
C GLY A 107 5.27 -3.36 -6.48
N GLY A 108 5.05 -3.90 -5.27
CA GLY A 108 4.86 -5.33 -5.04
C GLY A 108 6.18 -6.11 -5.06
N PRO A 109 6.12 -7.44 -5.20
CA PRO A 109 4.90 -8.25 -5.27
C PRO A 109 4.16 -8.27 -3.93
N MET A 110 2.84 -8.08 -3.98
CA MET A 110 1.96 -8.10 -2.80
C MET A 110 0.92 -9.21 -2.94
N LEU A 111 0.77 -10.01 -1.89
CA LEU A 111 -0.30 -11.02 -1.81
C LEU A 111 -1.61 -10.35 -1.38
N GLY A 112 -2.71 -10.72 -2.04
CA GLY A 112 -4.05 -10.24 -1.71
C GLY A 112 -5.13 -11.20 -2.17
N CYS A 113 -6.39 -10.90 -1.84
CA CYS A 113 -7.56 -11.70 -2.21
C CYS A 113 -7.36 -13.20 -1.92
N LEU A 114 -6.98 -13.53 -0.69
CA LEU A 114 -6.79 -14.91 -0.23
C LEU A 114 -8.09 -15.72 -0.46
N ALA A 115 -7.94 -16.92 -1.01
CA ALA A 115 -9.00 -17.86 -1.31
C ALA A 115 -8.69 -19.25 -0.71
N PRO A 116 -9.67 -20.18 -0.65
CA PRO A 116 -9.46 -21.51 -0.07
C PRO A 116 -8.36 -22.35 -0.72
N ASP A 117 -7.96 -22.05 -1.96
CA ASP A 117 -6.97 -22.80 -2.73
C ASP A 117 -5.93 -21.88 -3.42
N GLY A 118 -5.84 -20.62 -3.01
CA GLY A 118 -5.13 -19.64 -3.83
C GLY A 118 -5.00 -18.24 -3.23
N ALA A 119 -4.29 -17.39 -3.96
CA ALA A 119 -4.17 -15.96 -3.71
C ALA A 119 -3.89 -15.21 -5.01
N LYS A 120 -4.03 -13.89 -4.98
CA LYS A 120 -3.59 -13.01 -6.07
C LYS A 120 -2.25 -12.38 -5.72
N VAL A 121 -1.38 -12.27 -6.72
CA VAL A 121 -0.10 -11.57 -6.63
C VAL A 121 -0.20 -10.30 -7.47
N TRP A 122 -0.16 -9.14 -6.81
CA TRP A 122 -0.15 -7.82 -7.46
C TRP A 122 1.28 -7.28 -7.60
N LEU A 123 1.60 -6.67 -8.74
CA LEU A 123 2.88 -6.02 -9.03
C LEU A 123 2.63 -4.84 -9.98
N ARG A 124 3.46 -3.79 -9.90
CA ARG A 124 3.54 -2.71 -10.90
C ARG A 124 4.91 -2.66 -11.57
N THR A 125 4.98 -2.88 -12.88
CA THR A 125 6.24 -2.91 -13.66
C THR A 125 6.75 -1.50 -14.02
N THR A 126 8.01 -1.39 -14.46
CA THR A 126 8.60 -0.11 -14.89
C THR A 126 8.17 0.33 -16.29
N ARG A 127 7.69 -0.61 -17.10
CA ARG A 127 7.20 -0.47 -18.47
C ARG A 127 6.27 -1.65 -18.82
N PRO A 128 5.59 -1.69 -19.98
CA PRO A 128 4.82 -2.87 -20.37
C PRO A 128 5.68 -4.14 -20.37
N ALA A 129 5.21 -5.18 -19.71
CA ALA A 129 5.98 -6.40 -19.50
C ALA A 129 5.07 -7.62 -19.26
N LYS A 130 5.67 -8.82 -19.36
CA LYS A 130 5.03 -10.09 -19.01
C LYS A 130 5.33 -10.42 -17.56
N VAL A 131 4.29 -10.67 -16.76
CA VAL A 131 4.43 -11.05 -15.35
C VAL A 131 3.93 -12.48 -15.15
N GLU A 132 4.77 -13.30 -14.53
CA GLU A 132 4.49 -14.70 -14.23
C GLU A 132 4.74 -14.98 -12.74
N VAL A 133 4.02 -15.95 -12.19
CA VAL A 133 4.27 -16.48 -10.85
C VAL A 133 4.55 -17.97 -10.97
N ARG A 134 5.58 -18.46 -10.27
CA ARG A 134 5.89 -19.89 -10.17
C ARG A 134 5.75 -20.37 -8.74
N ALA A 135 5.09 -21.50 -8.53
CA ALA A 135 4.94 -22.12 -7.23
C ALA A 135 4.91 -23.64 -7.37
N LYS A 136 5.32 -24.36 -6.33
CA LYS A 136 5.23 -25.83 -6.31
C LYS A 136 3.83 -26.28 -5.94
N ILE A 137 3.20 -27.07 -6.79
CA ILE A 137 1.88 -27.66 -6.59
C ILE A 137 2.02 -29.17 -6.77
N ASN A 138 1.77 -29.96 -5.71
CA ASN A 138 1.92 -31.42 -5.74
C ASN A 138 3.31 -31.88 -6.25
N ASP A 139 4.38 -31.27 -5.72
CA ASP A 139 5.78 -31.50 -6.08
C ASP A 139 6.22 -31.01 -7.47
N ASP A 140 5.27 -30.64 -8.35
CA ASP A 140 5.55 -30.05 -9.65
C ASP A 140 5.65 -28.52 -9.58
N GLU A 141 6.62 -27.93 -10.29
CA GLU A 141 6.63 -26.48 -10.47
C GLU A 141 5.58 -26.07 -11.50
N LYS A 142 4.62 -25.24 -11.08
CA LYS A 142 3.59 -24.68 -11.93
C LYS A 142 3.85 -23.20 -12.19
N THR A 143 3.65 -22.78 -13.44
CA THR A 143 3.67 -21.37 -13.85
C THR A 143 2.25 -20.84 -14.01
N PHE A 144 2.00 -19.66 -13.47
CA PHE A 144 0.76 -18.90 -13.58
C PHE A 144 1.04 -17.61 -14.36
N GLY A 145 0.18 -17.28 -15.33
CA GLY A 145 0.40 -16.20 -16.29
C GLY A 145 0.79 -16.71 -17.69
N PRO A 146 1.38 -15.87 -18.55
CA PRO A 146 1.75 -14.48 -18.28
C PRO A 146 0.53 -13.56 -18.22
N VAL A 147 0.52 -12.65 -17.25
CA VAL A 147 -0.35 -11.47 -17.24
C VAL A 147 0.46 -10.29 -17.75
N HIS A 148 -0.06 -9.58 -18.74
CA HIS A 148 0.63 -8.41 -19.30
C HIS A 148 0.29 -7.18 -18.47
N SER A 149 1.32 -6.51 -17.96
CA SER A 149 1.18 -5.12 -17.54
C SER A 149 1.24 -4.23 -18.78
N THR A 150 0.31 -3.30 -18.91
CA THR A 150 0.20 -2.41 -20.06
C THR A 150 0.00 -0.97 -19.60
N LEU A 151 0.10 -0.01 -20.53
CA LEU A 151 -0.15 1.39 -20.19
C LEU A 151 -1.60 1.59 -19.71
N GLU A 152 -2.54 0.85 -20.31
CA GLU A 152 -3.96 0.86 -19.94
C GLU A 152 -4.20 0.27 -18.54
N SER A 153 -3.38 -0.71 -18.11
CA SER A 153 -3.45 -1.25 -16.75
C SER A 153 -2.66 -0.43 -15.73
N ASP A 154 -2.18 0.77 -16.09
CA ASP A 154 -1.30 1.62 -15.28
C ASP A 154 -0.04 0.84 -14.81
N LEU A 155 0.46 0.00 -15.73
CA LEU A 155 1.56 -0.95 -15.56
C LEU A 155 1.37 -1.98 -14.44
N THR A 156 0.13 -2.19 -13.99
CA THR A 156 -0.17 -3.21 -12.98
C THR A 156 -0.43 -4.57 -13.64
N ALA A 157 -0.02 -5.63 -12.95
CA ALA A 157 -0.36 -7.01 -13.27
C ALA A 157 -0.85 -7.70 -12.00
N ILE A 158 -1.92 -8.49 -12.13
CA ILE A 158 -2.49 -9.29 -11.06
C ILE A 158 -2.53 -10.74 -11.52
N VAL A 159 -1.63 -11.56 -11.00
CA VAL A 159 -1.53 -12.99 -11.33
C VAL A 159 -2.32 -13.78 -10.29
N THR A 160 -3.29 -14.58 -10.73
CA THR A 160 -4.05 -15.47 -9.86
C THR A 160 -3.33 -16.81 -9.72
N VAL A 161 -2.98 -17.19 -8.49
CA VAL A 161 -2.42 -18.51 -8.15
C VAL A 161 -3.54 -19.36 -7.56
N THR A 162 -3.69 -20.59 -8.05
CA THR A 162 -4.76 -21.53 -7.66
C THR A 162 -4.25 -22.96 -7.55
N GLY A 163 -5.05 -23.84 -6.92
CA GLY A 163 -4.72 -25.25 -6.72
C GLY A 163 -3.73 -25.51 -5.57
N LEU A 164 -3.52 -24.53 -4.69
CA LEU A 164 -2.79 -24.72 -3.44
C LEU A 164 -3.64 -25.53 -2.47
N LYS A 165 -3.01 -26.40 -1.68
CA LYS A 165 -3.73 -27.24 -0.70
C LYS A 165 -4.09 -26.41 0.54
N PRO A 166 -5.26 -26.65 1.15
CA PRO A 166 -5.57 -26.09 2.46
C PRO A 166 -4.49 -26.42 3.49
N GLY A 167 -4.23 -25.47 4.39
CA GLY A 167 -3.27 -25.62 5.49
C GLY A 167 -1.80 -25.64 5.06
N THR A 168 -1.47 -25.18 3.85
CA THR A 168 -0.09 -25.19 3.34
C THR A 168 0.55 -23.80 3.32
N VAL A 169 1.88 -23.80 3.45
CA VAL A 169 2.74 -22.64 3.25
C VAL A 169 3.59 -22.92 2.02
N THR A 170 3.33 -22.20 0.93
CA THR A 170 3.94 -22.48 -0.37
C THR A 170 4.84 -21.34 -0.81
N PRO A 171 6.18 -21.54 -0.88
CA PRO A 171 7.09 -20.59 -1.49
C PRO A 171 6.72 -20.34 -2.96
N TYR A 172 6.91 -19.11 -3.42
CA TYR A 172 6.63 -18.72 -4.80
C TYR A 172 7.74 -17.82 -5.34
N ARG A 173 7.79 -17.68 -6.66
CA ARG A 173 8.69 -16.78 -7.38
C ARG A 173 7.88 -15.92 -8.32
N VAL A 174 8.31 -14.68 -8.52
CA VAL A 174 7.69 -13.75 -9.46
C VAL A 174 8.70 -13.42 -10.54
N LEU A 175 8.28 -13.45 -11.80
CA LEU A 175 9.14 -13.13 -12.94
C LEU A 175 8.52 -11.97 -13.72
N VAL A 176 9.38 -11.04 -14.15
CA VAL A 176 9.05 -9.95 -15.07
C VAL A 176 9.93 -10.10 -16.31
N ASP A 177 9.33 -10.33 -17.47
CA ASP A 177 10.01 -10.67 -18.73
C ASP A 177 11.01 -11.83 -18.56
N GLY A 178 10.62 -12.84 -17.78
CA GLY A 178 11.45 -14.01 -17.48
C GLY A 178 12.58 -13.76 -16.47
N LYS A 179 12.77 -12.53 -15.98
CA LYS A 179 13.72 -12.20 -14.91
C LYS A 179 13.04 -12.31 -13.54
N GLU A 180 13.61 -13.11 -12.65
CA GLU A 180 13.12 -13.25 -11.29
C GLU A 180 13.24 -11.93 -10.49
N VAL A 181 12.17 -11.58 -9.79
CA VAL A 181 12.10 -10.44 -8.88
C VAL A 181 12.57 -10.86 -7.50
N ALA A 182 13.43 -10.04 -6.87
CA ALA A 182 13.85 -10.26 -5.50
C ALA A 182 12.65 -10.08 -4.55
N ILE A 183 12.37 -11.11 -3.76
CA ILE A 183 11.38 -11.09 -2.67
C ILE A 183 12.05 -11.62 -1.39
N PRO A 184 11.53 -11.31 -0.19
CA PRO A 184 12.09 -11.87 1.05
C PRO A 184 12.14 -13.40 1.00
N ALA A 185 13.22 -14.01 1.52
CA ALA A 185 13.40 -15.47 1.46
C ALA A 185 12.29 -16.28 2.18
N HIS A 186 11.58 -15.65 3.10
CA HIS A 186 10.44 -16.23 3.82
C HIS A 186 9.08 -15.93 3.18
N ALA A 187 9.05 -15.26 2.01
CA ALA A 187 7.81 -14.98 1.30
C ALA A 187 7.15 -16.28 0.81
N ALA A 188 5.92 -16.51 1.24
CA ALA A 188 5.14 -17.68 0.89
C ALA A 188 3.65 -17.35 0.86
N ILE A 189 2.88 -18.12 0.10
CA ILE A 189 1.42 -18.10 0.13
C ILE A 189 0.97 -19.08 1.20
N THR A 190 0.29 -18.59 2.23
CA THR A 190 -0.29 -19.39 3.31
C THR A 190 -1.78 -19.55 3.08
N ILE A 191 -2.25 -20.79 2.92
CA ILE A 191 -3.65 -21.11 2.72
C ILE A 191 -4.27 -21.57 4.05
N PRO A 192 -5.46 -21.07 4.44
CA PRO A 192 -6.17 -21.58 5.62
C PRO A 192 -6.38 -23.09 5.56
N GLY A 193 -6.48 -23.74 6.72
CA GLY A 193 -6.96 -25.12 6.75
C GLY A 193 -8.39 -25.23 6.22
N GLY A 194 -8.74 -26.45 5.81
CA GLY A 194 -10.05 -26.73 5.23
C GLY A 194 -11.16 -26.93 6.27
N ASP A 195 -10.80 -27.03 7.55
CA ASP A 195 -11.74 -27.20 8.66
C ASP A 195 -12.25 -25.83 9.15
N PRO A 196 -13.56 -25.54 9.01
CA PRO A 196 -14.15 -24.27 9.46
C PRO A 196 -14.04 -24.03 10.99
N SER A 197 -13.73 -25.06 11.78
CA SER A 197 -13.53 -24.94 13.22
C SER A 197 -12.12 -24.49 13.61
N GLU A 198 -11.18 -24.45 12.66
CA GLU A 198 -9.83 -23.97 12.91
C GLU A 198 -9.82 -22.48 13.26
N LYS A 199 -8.91 -22.11 14.17
CA LYS A 199 -8.73 -20.72 14.57
C LYS A 199 -7.93 -19.97 13.51
N ALA A 200 -8.50 -18.88 13.01
CA ALA A 200 -7.84 -17.91 12.16
C ALA A 200 -7.43 -16.66 12.97
N CYS A 201 -6.18 -16.21 12.81
CA CYS A 201 -5.76 -14.89 13.30
C CYS A 201 -5.84 -13.89 12.14
N ILE A 202 -6.79 -12.96 12.20
CA ILE A 202 -6.92 -11.87 11.22
C ILE A 202 -6.55 -10.58 11.91
N THR A 203 -5.68 -9.80 11.28
CA THR A 203 -5.40 -8.42 11.70
C THR A 203 -6.19 -7.46 10.85
N PHE A 204 -6.53 -6.31 11.42
CA PHE A 204 -7.24 -5.29 10.68
C PHE A 204 -6.79 -3.89 11.08
N GLY A 205 -6.90 -2.95 10.15
CA GLY A 205 -6.48 -1.57 10.37
C GLY A 205 -7.02 -0.61 9.33
N THR A 206 -6.92 0.67 9.65
CA THR A 206 -7.29 1.81 8.80
C THR A 206 -6.36 2.96 9.12
N CYS A 207 -6.33 4.00 8.28
CA CYS A 207 -5.67 5.27 8.57
C CYS A 207 -4.17 5.12 8.87
N GLN A 208 -3.49 4.22 8.16
CA GLN A 208 -2.02 4.13 8.26
C GLN A 208 -1.35 5.39 7.73
N HIS A 209 -2.05 6.17 6.89
CA HIS A 209 -1.48 7.32 6.20
C HIS A 209 -0.23 6.90 5.40
N ARG A 210 0.49 7.86 4.81
CA ARG A 210 1.70 7.57 4.03
C ARG A 210 2.87 7.04 4.85
N TRP A 211 2.94 7.37 6.13
CA TRP A 211 4.07 7.00 7.00
C TRP A 211 3.86 5.69 7.78
N GLY A 212 2.61 5.24 7.98
CA GLY A 212 2.34 4.08 8.83
C GLY A 212 2.60 2.72 8.17
N ILE A 213 2.49 2.60 6.85
CA ILE A 213 2.69 1.31 6.13
C ILE A 213 4.11 0.76 6.34
N ALA A 214 5.10 1.65 6.37
CA ALA A 214 6.51 1.28 6.49
C ALA A 214 7.04 1.30 7.94
N HIS A 215 6.16 1.52 8.93
CA HIS A 215 6.54 1.62 10.34
C HIS A 215 6.89 0.23 10.89
N LYS A 216 8.19 -0.06 11.00
CA LYS A 216 8.72 -1.40 11.29
C LYS A 216 8.28 -1.94 12.65
N GLU A 217 8.19 -1.10 13.67
CA GLU A 217 7.73 -1.49 15.01
C GLU A 217 6.27 -1.95 14.97
N ASN A 218 5.39 -1.18 14.35
CA ASN A 218 3.98 -1.53 14.21
C ASN A 218 3.82 -2.82 13.39
N THR A 219 4.50 -2.93 12.25
CA THR A 219 4.47 -4.15 11.43
C THR A 219 5.07 -5.34 12.19
N GLY A 220 6.12 -5.13 12.99
CA GLY A 220 6.72 -6.17 13.83
C GLY A 220 5.76 -6.69 14.90
N GLU A 221 5.02 -5.79 15.57
CA GLU A 221 3.99 -6.17 16.54
C GLU A 221 2.83 -6.94 15.88
N ILE A 222 2.43 -6.54 14.68
CA ILE A 222 1.43 -7.26 13.87
C ILE A 222 1.95 -8.68 13.57
N LEU A 223 3.18 -8.82 13.08
CA LEU A 223 3.76 -10.11 12.71
C LEU A 223 3.94 -11.05 13.91
N LYS A 224 4.28 -10.54 15.11
CA LYS A 224 4.36 -11.35 16.33
C LYS A 224 3.06 -12.08 16.70
N ARG A 225 1.91 -11.59 16.21
CA ARG A 225 0.60 -12.22 16.45
C ARG A 225 0.31 -13.37 15.47
N GLY A 226 1.17 -13.61 14.47
CA GLY A 226 1.01 -14.65 13.47
C GLY A 226 -0.27 -14.53 12.63
N PRO A 227 -0.62 -13.34 12.08
CA PRO A 227 -1.83 -13.20 11.28
C PRO A 227 -1.73 -13.97 9.97
N MET A 228 -2.83 -14.62 9.59
CA MET A 228 -2.96 -15.25 8.27
C MET A 228 -3.29 -14.24 7.16
N ALA A 229 -3.92 -13.12 7.54
CA ALA A 229 -4.34 -12.07 6.63
C ALA A 229 -4.45 -10.74 7.37
N MET A 230 -4.36 -9.65 6.61
CA MET A 230 -4.61 -8.30 7.07
C MET A 230 -5.74 -7.67 6.25
N LEU A 231 -6.76 -7.16 6.93
CA LEU A 231 -7.85 -6.39 6.34
C LEU A 231 -7.55 -4.90 6.49
N MET A 232 -7.38 -4.19 5.38
CA MET A 232 -7.16 -2.74 5.38
C MET A 232 -8.42 -2.02 4.88
N TYR A 233 -9.00 -1.17 5.73
CA TYR A 233 -10.36 -0.64 5.52
C TYR A 233 -10.43 0.79 4.96
N GLY A 234 -9.30 1.47 4.75
CA GLY A 234 -9.29 2.83 4.18
C GLY A 234 -8.12 3.67 4.68
N ASP A 235 -7.92 4.82 4.04
CA ASP A 235 -6.85 5.79 4.35
C ASP A 235 -5.45 5.14 4.46
N ILE A 236 -5.13 4.35 3.43
CA ILE A 236 -3.90 3.57 3.30
C ILE A 236 -2.97 4.32 2.34
N ALA A 237 -1.86 4.88 2.84
CA ALA A 237 -0.90 5.61 2.03
C ALA A 237 -1.48 6.68 1.10
N VAL A 238 -2.49 7.42 1.56
CA VAL A 238 -3.05 8.53 0.79
C VAL A 238 -2.69 9.87 1.42
N GLN A 239 -2.41 10.85 0.57
CA GLN A 239 -2.49 12.27 0.90
C GLN A 239 -3.51 12.90 -0.04
N ASP A 240 -4.28 13.86 0.46
CA ASP A 240 -5.11 14.67 -0.43
C ASP A 240 -4.20 15.46 -1.38
N ARG A 241 -4.36 15.24 -2.68
CA ARG A 241 -3.61 15.90 -3.74
C ARG A 241 -4.46 16.91 -4.51
N ASN A 242 -5.59 17.36 -3.95
CA ASN A 242 -6.49 18.35 -4.57
C ASN A 242 -6.92 17.93 -5.99
N ASN A 243 -7.33 16.67 -6.15
CA ASN A 243 -7.71 16.08 -7.44
C ASN A 243 -6.57 16.00 -8.48
N ASN A 244 -5.31 16.07 -8.06
CA ASN A 244 -4.17 15.77 -8.90
C ASN A 244 -3.86 14.26 -8.84
N LEU A 245 -4.42 13.50 -9.77
CA LEU A 245 -4.29 12.05 -9.88
C LEU A 245 -2.84 11.60 -10.15
N GLY A 246 -2.06 12.38 -10.88
CA GLY A 246 -0.62 12.16 -11.05
C GLY A 246 0.09 12.13 -9.71
N MET A 247 -0.17 13.13 -8.88
CA MET A 247 0.41 13.19 -7.55
C MET A 247 -0.13 12.15 -6.58
N HIS A 248 -1.37 11.66 -6.76
CA HIS A 248 -1.88 10.54 -5.98
C HIS A 248 -1.11 9.24 -6.24
N ARG A 249 -0.52 9.07 -7.43
CA ARG A 249 0.33 7.91 -7.77
C ARG A 249 1.74 8.00 -7.21
N ALA A 250 2.16 9.18 -6.77
CA ALA A 250 3.46 9.41 -6.16
C ALA A 250 3.49 9.08 -4.65
N ASP A 251 2.32 8.89 -4.05
CA ASP A 251 2.14 8.37 -2.69
C ASP A 251 2.17 6.83 -2.69
#